data_AF-A0A0D9P349-F1
#
_entry.id   AF-A0A0D9P349-F1
#
_cell.length_a   1.000
_cell.length_b   1.000
_cell.length_c   1.000
_cell.angle_alpha   90.00
_cell.angle_beta   90.00
_cell.angle_gamma   90.00
#
_symmetry.space_group_name_H-M   'P 1'
#
loop_
_entity.id
_entity.type
_entity.pdbx_description
1 polymer ?
#
loop_
_entity_poly.entity_id
_entity_poly.type
_entity_poly.pdbx_seq_one_letter_code
_entity_poly.pdbx_strand_id
1 'polypeptide(L)'
;MPPKAKAVTKPSNPEPKDTPGPGPETLNDRTSQRYYQTNPVEKRIEEAGFTGLTPAEKKVYSYTKLIQPIADHKIPLSNKTEREYWKQVTKEGLPIRRLRQGYCWGKDKTGHDIGAYQLDKFDQLLIKQAQLAALDIHHRQFLINRRKAIASGRDFLDEESAQEKSRRKDMATLNKDLYGEITGSLSNNLDWDDVIPIPHSEPDDALSKIAYPDDYAEATSYLRAVMAADECSPRCLRLTEHVISMNPAHYTVWLYRFKIIQTLNLPVPEEIEWLNQVALANLKNYQIWHHRQLLLDYYFPSIDGDEETIRALGRTETQFINNMLKEDSKNYHVWSFRQYLVTKLGMWNITELAATQNLIEDDVRNNSAWAHRFFLVFSDPSVATPDLPATMHDPKIPRSLIDREVDYAKEKIALAPQNQSSWNYLRGVLAKGGRDLSNVRDFSESFISNLGADSEDVKSSHALDLLVDVYHQAGDISKAVLCLQRLWEKWDPVREGYWKYRASELEETKA
;
A
#
# COMPACT_ATOMS: atom_id res chain seq x y z
N MET A 1 -31.68 -70.37 40.08
CA MET A 1 -32.79 -69.58 40.64
C MET A 1 -32.22 -68.47 41.52
N PRO A 2 -32.74 -67.24 41.41
CA PRO A 2 -32.22 -66.04 42.08
C PRO A 2 -32.86 -65.83 43.46
N PRO A 3 -32.37 -64.87 44.28
CA PRO A 3 -33.23 -64.17 45.22
C PRO A 3 -33.45 -62.69 44.84
N LYS A 4 -34.68 -62.26 45.13
CA LYS A 4 -35.38 -61.04 44.70
C LYS A 4 -34.81 -59.75 45.29
N ALA A 5 -34.80 -58.69 44.48
CA ALA A 5 -34.56 -57.31 44.90
C ALA A 5 -35.85 -56.67 45.47
N LYS A 6 -35.68 -55.86 46.52
CA LYS A 6 -36.74 -55.07 47.17
C LYS A 6 -37.17 -53.89 46.27
N ALA A 7 -38.47 -53.66 46.24
CA ALA A 7 -39.12 -52.57 45.52
C ALA A 7 -38.75 -51.19 46.08
N VAL A 8 -38.45 -50.25 45.19
CA VAL A 8 -38.41 -48.81 45.47
C VAL A 8 -39.46 -48.15 44.58
N THR A 9 -40.33 -47.37 45.21
CA THR A 9 -41.45 -46.63 44.62
C THR A 9 -40.97 -45.46 43.76
N LYS A 10 -41.48 -45.37 42.51
CA LYS A 10 -41.32 -44.23 41.60
C LYS A 10 -42.16 -43.02 42.06
N PRO A 11 -41.66 -41.78 41.98
CA PRO A 11 -42.52 -40.59 41.90
C PRO A 11 -43.11 -40.49 40.48
N SER A 12 -44.43 -40.33 40.40
CA SER A 12 -45.13 -40.03 39.15
C SER A 12 -44.96 -38.56 38.80
N ASN A 13 -44.30 -38.27 37.68
CA ASN A 13 -44.51 -37.03 36.95
C ASN A 13 -45.30 -37.40 35.67
N PRO A 14 -46.40 -36.73 35.35
CA PRO A 14 -47.06 -36.93 34.07
C PRO A 14 -46.15 -36.33 32.99
N GLU A 15 -45.48 -37.18 32.22
CA GLU A 15 -44.83 -36.78 30.97
C GLU A 15 -45.90 -36.18 30.04
N PRO A 16 -45.72 -34.95 29.53
CA PRO A 16 -46.45 -34.52 28.35
C PRO A 16 -46.02 -35.45 27.22
N LYS A 17 -46.98 -36.13 26.59
CA LYS A 17 -46.77 -36.80 25.30
C LYS A 17 -46.53 -35.71 24.24
N ASP A 18 -45.30 -35.21 24.17
CA ASP A 18 -44.81 -34.55 22.98
C ASP A 18 -44.18 -35.62 22.09
N THR A 19 -44.78 -35.83 20.92
CA THR A 19 -44.20 -36.56 19.80
C THR A 19 -42.75 -36.08 19.63
N PRO A 20 -41.71 -36.95 19.60
CA PRO A 20 -40.36 -36.48 19.38
C PRO A 20 -40.29 -35.90 17.97
N GLY A 21 -40.19 -34.57 17.88
CA GLY A 21 -39.84 -33.90 16.64
C GLY A 21 -38.48 -34.40 16.12
N PRO A 22 -38.13 -34.10 14.86
CA PRO A 22 -36.81 -34.43 14.34
C PRO A 22 -35.73 -33.91 15.29
N GLY A 23 -34.71 -34.73 15.56
CA GLY A 23 -33.58 -34.34 16.41
C GLY A 23 -32.87 -33.10 15.86
N PRO A 24 -32.12 -32.35 16.68
CA PRO A 24 -31.43 -31.16 16.20
C PRO A 24 -30.46 -31.53 15.07
N GLU A 25 -30.60 -30.90 13.91
CA GLU A 25 -29.73 -31.14 12.75
C GLU A 25 -28.48 -30.26 12.84
N THR A 26 -28.65 -29.01 13.28
CA THR A 26 -27.56 -28.03 13.43
C THR A 26 -27.21 -27.72 14.88
N LEU A 27 -26.06 -27.07 15.10
CA LEU A 27 -25.72 -26.53 16.41
C LEU A 27 -26.73 -25.50 16.91
N ASN A 28 -27.27 -24.66 16.03
CA ASN A 28 -28.30 -23.69 16.39
C ASN A 28 -29.59 -24.38 16.84
N ASP A 29 -29.98 -25.50 16.22
CA ASP A 29 -31.13 -26.29 16.66
C ASP A 29 -30.90 -26.88 18.05
N ARG A 30 -29.72 -27.47 18.27
CA ARG A 30 -29.32 -28.02 19.59
C ARG A 30 -29.29 -26.93 20.66
N THR A 31 -28.83 -25.75 20.29
CA THR A 31 -28.73 -24.58 21.17
C THR A 31 -30.12 -24.06 21.52
N SER A 32 -31.02 -23.97 20.54
CA SER A 32 -32.41 -23.57 20.73
C SER A 32 -33.17 -24.57 21.61
N GLN A 33 -32.96 -25.87 21.39
CA GLN A 33 -33.53 -26.91 22.24
C GLN A 33 -33.03 -26.78 23.69
N ARG A 34 -31.72 -26.58 23.88
CA ARG A 34 -31.11 -26.38 25.20
C ARG A 34 -31.57 -25.09 25.87
N TYR A 35 -31.86 -24.04 25.09
CA TYR A 35 -32.44 -22.81 25.60
C TYR A 35 -33.79 -23.10 26.29
N TYR A 36 -34.73 -23.76 25.62
CA TYR A 36 -36.02 -24.07 26.24
C TYR A 36 -35.93 -25.07 27.39
N GLN A 37 -35.01 -26.04 27.32
CA GLN A 37 -34.75 -26.96 28.45
C GLN A 37 -34.24 -26.24 29.69
N THR A 38 -33.42 -25.20 29.51
CA THR A 38 -32.87 -24.43 30.63
C THR A 38 -33.73 -23.23 31.03
N ASN A 39 -34.78 -22.94 30.25
CA ASN A 39 -35.71 -21.84 30.48
C ASN A 39 -37.17 -22.34 30.36
N PRO A 40 -37.65 -23.15 31.32
CA PRO A 40 -38.85 -23.98 31.17
C PRO A 40 -40.18 -23.20 30.98
N VAL A 41 -40.22 -21.92 31.35
CA VAL A 41 -41.42 -21.07 31.22
C VAL A 41 -41.34 -20.16 29.99
N GLU A 42 -40.17 -20.06 29.35
CA GLU A 42 -39.93 -19.04 28.32
C GLU A 42 -40.71 -19.32 27.03
N LYS A 43 -40.84 -20.59 26.63
CA LYS A 43 -41.69 -20.98 25.48
C LYS A 43 -43.16 -20.56 25.68
N ARG A 44 -43.69 -20.74 26.90
CA ARG A 44 -45.05 -20.29 27.26
C ARG A 44 -45.19 -18.78 27.27
N ILE A 45 -44.15 -18.04 27.64
CA ILE A 45 -44.14 -16.57 27.60
C ILE A 45 -44.16 -16.07 26.16
N GLU A 46 -43.42 -16.70 25.26
CA GLU A 46 -43.41 -16.36 23.85
C GLU A 46 -44.78 -16.65 23.18
N GLU A 47 -45.44 -17.74 23.57
CA GLU A 47 -46.75 -18.12 23.01
C GLU A 47 -47.94 -17.34 23.58
N ALA A 48 -47.97 -17.10 24.91
CA ALA A 48 -49.16 -16.60 25.62
C ALA A 48 -48.93 -15.26 26.35
N GLY A 49 -47.70 -14.74 26.35
CA GLY A 49 -47.31 -13.55 27.10
C GLY A 49 -47.23 -13.78 28.62
N PHE A 50 -46.59 -12.86 29.34
CA PHE A 50 -46.46 -12.96 30.80
C PHE A 50 -47.82 -12.97 31.53
N THR A 51 -48.81 -12.25 31.00
CA THR A 51 -50.17 -12.20 31.55
C THR A 51 -50.89 -13.54 31.45
N GLY A 52 -50.59 -14.33 30.41
CA GLY A 52 -51.15 -15.66 30.15
C GLY A 52 -50.58 -16.78 31.02
N LEU A 53 -49.53 -16.52 31.82
CA LEU A 53 -48.96 -17.51 32.73
C LEU A 53 -49.87 -17.77 33.95
N THR A 54 -49.97 -19.05 34.33
CA THR A 54 -50.61 -19.49 35.57
C THR A 54 -49.85 -18.97 36.81
N PRO A 55 -50.49 -18.94 38.00
CA PRO A 55 -49.78 -18.55 39.24
C PRO A 55 -48.54 -19.41 39.53
N ALA A 56 -48.57 -20.70 39.20
CA ALA A 56 -47.43 -21.60 39.35
C ALA A 56 -46.28 -21.24 38.38
N GLU A 57 -46.59 -20.97 37.11
CA GLU A 57 -45.58 -20.57 36.11
C GLU A 57 -44.99 -19.19 36.41
N LYS A 58 -45.79 -18.23 36.89
CA LYS A 58 -45.29 -16.92 37.35
C LYS A 58 -44.32 -17.06 38.52
N LYS A 59 -44.60 -18.00 39.44
CA LYS A 59 -43.67 -18.35 40.53
C LYS A 59 -42.38 -18.93 39.96
N VAL A 60 -42.46 -19.96 39.10
CA VAL A 60 -41.27 -20.56 38.47
C VAL A 60 -40.45 -19.52 37.69
N TYR A 61 -41.09 -18.66 36.91
CA TYR A 61 -40.45 -17.57 36.19
C TYR A 61 -39.66 -16.65 37.12
N SER A 62 -40.30 -16.20 38.21
CA SER A 62 -39.71 -15.28 39.18
C SER A 62 -38.49 -15.89 39.86
N TYR A 63 -38.61 -17.14 40.33
CA TYR A 63 -37.47 -17.86 40.91
C TYR A 63 -36.36 -18.02 39.86
N THR A 64 -36.68 -18.48 38.65
CA THR A 64 -35.68 -18.73 37.60
C THR A 64 -34.91 -17.46 37.19
N LYS A 65 -35.52 -16.26 37.21
CA LYS A 65 -34.83 -14.98 36.91
C LYS A 65 -33.95 -14.48 38.07
N LEU A 66 -34.18 -14.95 39.30
CA LEU A 66 -33.41 -14.54 40.48
C LEU A 66 -32.25 -15.49 40.84
N ILE A 67 -32.16 -16.68 40.21
CA ILE A 67 -31.11 -17.67 40.49
C ILE A 67 -29.70 -17.08 40.36
N GLN A 68 -29.34 -16.51 39.21
CA GLN A 68 -27.99 -15.97 39.00
C GLN A 68 -27.70 -14.73 39.86
N PRO A 69 -28.62 -13.73 39.98
CA PRO A 69 -28.41 -12.60 40.89
C PRO A 69 -28.21 -12.98 42.35
N ILE A 70 -28.91 -14.02 42.85
CA ILE A 70 -28.75 -14.51 44.23
C ILE A 70 -27.45 -15.30 44.36
N ALA A 71 -27.11 -16.17 43.40
CA ALA A 71 -25.85 -16.92 43.39
C ALA A 71 -24.61 -16.02 43.31
N ASP A 72 -24.71 -14.90 42.59
CA ASP A 72 -23.65 -13.89 42.46
C ASP A 72 -23.64 -12.90 43.65
N HIS A 73 -24.51 -13.07 44.66
CA HIS A 73 -24.71 -12.16 45.79
C HIS A 73 -25.05 -10.70 45.39
N LYS A 74 -25.61 -10.49 44.20
CA LYS A 74 -26.08 -9.17 43.72
C LYS A 74 -27.39 -8.74 44.38
N ILE A 75 -28.14 -9.69 44.95
CA ILE A 75 -29.36 -9.43 45.71
C ILE A 75 -29.10 -9.87 47.16
N PRO A 76 -29.03 -8.94 48.13
CA PRO A 76 -28.79 -9.29 49.51
C PRO A 76 -30.02 -9.96 50.11
N LEU A 77 -29.88 -11.22 50.53
CA LEU A 77 -30.91 -11.99 51.24
C LEU A 77 -30.40 -12.35 52.65
N SER A 78 -31.32 -12.51 53.60
CA SER A 78 -30.96 -13.08 54.91
C SER A 78 -30.60 -14.55 54.76
N ASN A 79 -29.71 -15.08 55.62
CA ASN A 79 -29.31 -16.49 55.63
C ASN A 79 -30.51 -17.47 55.66
N LYS A 80 -31.59 -17.08 56.34
CA LYS A 80 -32.83 -17.87 56.39
C LYS A 80 -33.57 -17.85 55.06
N THR A 81 -33.73 -16.66 54.47
CA THR A 81 -34.42 -16.45 53.19
C THR A 81 -33.68 -17.14 52.05
N GLU A 82 -32.36 -17.04 52.01
CA GLU A 82 -31.54 -17.67 50.99
C GLU A 82 -31.60 -19.21 51.06
N ARG A 83 -31.56 -19.80 52.26
CA ARG A 83 -31.76 -21.26 52.42
C ARG A 83 -33.10 -21.74 51.91
N GLU A 84 -34.19 -21.05 52.25
CA GLU A 84 -35.53 -21.42 51.78
C GLU A 84 -35.67 -21.21 50.27
N TYR A 85 -35.04 -20.17 49.72
CA TYR A 85 -34.99 -19.95 48.28
C TYR A 85 -34.30 -21.12 47.56
N TRP A 86 -33.10 -21.50 47.97
CA TRP A 86 -32.37 -22.62 47.35
C TRP A 86 -33.09 -23.96 47.54
N LYS A 87 -33.69 -24.20 48.71
CA LYS A 87 -34.55 -25.37 48.93
C LYS A 87 -35.70 -25.45 47.94
N GLN A 88 -36.33 -24.32 47.63
CA GLN A 88 -37.40 -24.24 46.64
C GLN A 88 -36.87 -24.42 45.21
N VAL A 89 -35.72 -23.84 44.86
CA VAL A 89 -35.04 -24.05 43.56
C VAL A 89 -34.75 -25.54 43.34
N THR A 90 -34.21 -26.24 44.35
CA THR A 90 -33.93 -27.68 44.30
C THR A 90 -35.22 -28.50 44.22
N LYS A 91 -36.23 -28.16 45.02
CA LYS A 91 -37.52 -28.87 45.04
C LYS A 91 -38.22 -28.83 43.68
N GLU A 92 -38.18 -27.68 42.99
CA GLU A 92 -38.79 -27.48 41.68
C GLU A 92 -37.86 -27.90 40.51
N GLY A 93 -36.65 -28.38 40.81
CA GLY A 93 -35.69 -28.84 39.81
C GLY A 93 -35.21 -27.76 38.83
N LEU A 94 -35.15 -26.49 39.27
CA LEU A 94 -34.86 -25.38 38.35
C LEU A 94 -33.38 -25.37 37.91
N PRO A 95 -33.09 -25.21 36.60
CA PRO A 95 -31.72 -25.16 36.10
C PRO A 95 -30.92 -23.99 36.69
N ILE A 96 -29.82 -24.31 37.37
CA ILE A 96 -28.96 -23.29 38.00
C ILE A 96 -28.23 -22.47 36.92
N ARG A 97 -27.79 -23.13 35.83
CA ARG A 97 -27.15 -22.49 34.69
C ARG A 97 -28.12 -22.43 33.52
N ARG A 98 -28.41 -21.21 33.07
CA ARG A 98 -29.36 -20.95 31.98
C ARG A 98 -28.62 -20.47 30.75
N LEU A 99 -29.10 -20.90 29.58
CA LEU A 99 -28.66 -20.30 28.33
C LEU A 99 -29.39 -18.97 28.13
N ARG A 100 -28.64 -17.93 27.74
CA ARG A 100 -29.21 -16.59 27.47
C ARG A 100 -29.93 -16.57 26.12
N GLN A 101 -30.93 -15.71 26.01
CA GLN A 101 -31.61 -15.44 24.74
C GLN A 101 -30.61 -14.80 23.76
N GLY A 102 -30.65 -15.24 22.49
CA GLY A 102 -29.76 -14.71 21.45
C GLY A 102 -28.30 -15.18 21.53
N TYR A 103 -28.02 -16.32 22.18
CA TYR A 103 -26.68 -16.93 22.15
C TYR A 103 -26.31 -17.30 20.70
N CYS A 104 -25.21 -16.73 20.20
CA CYS A 104 -24.61 -17.09 18.92
C CYS A 104 -23.25 -17.75 19.14
N TRP A 105 -22.93 -18.75 18.32
CA TRP A 105 -21.62 -19.41 18.35
C TRP A 105 -20.50 -18.56 17.72
N GLY A 106 -20.87 -17.49 17.00
CA GLY A 106 -19.92 -16.65 16.26
C GLY A 106 -19.58 -17.23 14.90
N LYS A 107 -18.62 -16.60 14.21
CA LYS A 107 -18.10 -17.06 12.93
C LYS A 107 -16.77 -17.79 13.13
N ASP A 108 -16.49 -18.77 12.30
CA ASP A 108 -15.17 -19.39 12.24
C ASP A 108 -14.15 -18.48 11.55
N LYS A 109 -12.91 -18.95 11.41
CA LYS A 109 -11.82 -18.20 10.77
C LYS A 109 -12.03 -17.96 9.26
N THR A 110 -12.99 -18.66 8.65
CA THR A 110 -13.36 -18.52 7.24
C THR A 110 -14.61 -17.64 7.05
N GLY A 111 -15.20 -17.14 8.15
CA GLY A 111 -16.40 -16.30 8.13
C GLY A 111 -17.72 -17.07 8.18
N HIS A 112 -17.69 -18.41 8.28
CA HIS A 112 -18.86 -19.27 8.35
C HIS A 112 -19.50 -19.25 9.75
N ASP A 113 -20.84 -19.17 9.84
CA ASP A 113 -21.56 -19.24 11.12
C ASP A 113 -21.39 -20.63 11.75
N ILE A 114 -20.74 -20.68 12.91
CA ILE A 114 -20.50 -21.93 13.64
C ILE A 114 -21.82 -22.59 14.06
N GLY A 115 -22.86 -21.79 14.28
CA GLY A 115 -24.18 -22.30 14.62
C GLY A 115 -24.85 -23.10 13.49
N ALA A 116 -24.46 -22.86 12.24
CA ALA A 116 -25.04 -23.49 11.06
C ALA A 116 -24.44 -24.88 10.75
N TYR A 117 -23.38 -25.30 11.45
CA TYR A 117 -22.81 -26.63 11.23
C TYR A 117 -23.81 -27.72 11.61
N GLN A 118 -23.88 -28.72 10.73
CA GLN A 118 -24.46 -30.02 11.06
C GLN A 118 -23.64 -30.66 12.20
N LEU A 119 -24.33 -31.32 13.14
CA LEU A 119 -23.69 -31.81 14.37
C LEU A 119 -22.52 -32.78 14.10
N ASP A 120 -22.68 -33.67 13.12
CA ASP A 120 -21.66 -34.65 12.71
C ASP A 120 -20.41 -33.96 12.13
N LYS A 121 -20.60 -32.94 11.29
CA LYS A 121 -19.52 -32.15 10.70
C LYS A 121 -18.79 -31.33 11.75
N PHE A 122 -19.51 -30.77 12.72
CA PHE A 122 -18.89 -30.03 13.82
C PHE A 122 -18.06 -30.94 14.73
N ASP A 123 -18.56 -32.14 15.04
CA ASP A 123 -17.80 -33.10 15.85
C ASP A 123 -16.51 -33.52 15.15
N GLN A 124 -16.54 -33.75 13.82
CA GLN A 124 -15.34 -34.00 13.02
C GLN A 124 -14.36 -32.82 13.04
N LEU A 125 -14.87 -31.59 12.96
CA LEU A 125 -14.06 -30.36 13.02
C LEU A 125 -13.37 -30.22 14.38
N LEU A 126 -14.09 -30.48 15.48
CA LEU A 126 -13.51 -30.48 16.83
C LEU A 126 -12.41 -31.55 16.99
N ILE A 127 -12.61 -32.75 16.44
CA ILE A 127 -11.59 -33.81 16.46
C ILE A 127 -10.33 -33.36 15.73
N LYS A 128 -10.47 -32.80 14.52
CA LYS A 128 -9.33 -32.29 13.74
C LYS A 128 -8.61 -31.14 14.45
N GLN A 129 -9.35 -30.23 15.09
CA GLN A 129 -8.76 -29.15 15.91
C GLN A 129 -8.00 -29.70 17.11
N ALA A 130 -8.54 -30.71 17.80
CA ALA A 130 -7.88 -31.35 18.93
C ALA A 130 -6.60 -32.10 18.49
N GLN A 131 -6.64 -32.79 17.34
CA GLN A 131 -5.47 -33.43 16.74
C GLN A 131 -4.38 -32.41 16.39
N LEU A 132 -4.77 -31.31 15.74
CA LEU A 132 -3.83 -30.24 15.40
C LEU A 132 -3.21 -29.63 16.67
N ALA A 133 -4.00 -29.38 17.71
CA ALA A 133 -3.49 -28.85 18.99
C ALA A 133 -2.51 -29.82 19.66
N ALA A 134 -2.76 -31.14 19.59
CA ALA A 134 -1.83 -32.15 20.11
C ALA A 134 -0.51 -32.17 19.33
N LEU A 135 -0.58 -32.15 17.99
CA LEU A 135 0.62 -32.09 17.14
C LEU A 135 1.42 -30.80 17.38
N ASP A 136 0.73 -29.66 17.56
CA ASP A 136 1.35 -28.36 17.86
C ASP A 136 2.10 -28.37 19.21
N ILE A 137 1.55 -29.02 20.25
CA ILE A 137 2.24 -29.23 21.52
C ILE A 137 3.54 -30.01 21.30
N HIS A 138 3.49 -31.10 20.53
CA HIS A 138 4.67 -31.90 20.21
C HIS A 138 5.70 -31.13 19.36
N HIS A 139 5.24 -30.33 18.41
CA HIS A 139 6.07 -29.45 17.59
C HIS A 139 6.80 -28.39 18.43
N ARG A 140 6.08 -27.70 19.34
CA ARG A 140 6.70 -26.74 20.26
C ARG A 140 7.73 -27.39 21.17
N GLN A 141 7.44 -28.60 21.67
CA GLN A 141 8.40 -29.37 22.46
C GLN A 141 9.66 -29.71 21.66
N PHE A 142 9.50 -30.09 20.39
CA PHE A 142 10.63 -30.31 19.48
C PHE A 142 11.46 -29.03 19.30
N LEU A 143 10.83 -27.88 19.03
CA LEU A 143 11.55 -26.60 18.87
C LEU A 143 12.35 -26.21 20.12
N ILE A 144 11.78 -26.40 21.31
CA ILE A 144 12.47 -26.16 22.59
C ILE A 144 13.69 -27.08 22.72
N ASN A 145 13.54 -28.37 22.39
CA ASN A 145 14.63 -29.33 22.45
C ASN A 145 15.73 -29.02 21.42
N ARG A 146 15.35 -28.60 20.21
CA ARG A 146 16.27 -28.16 19.14
C ARG A 146 17.11 -26.97 19.57
N ARG A 147 16.47 -25.93 20.14
CA ARG A 147 17.20 -24.76 20.67
C ARG A 147 18.19 -25.15 21.76
N LYS A 148 17.82 -26.06 22.67
CA LYS A 148 18.72 -26.57 23.72
C LYS A 148 19.89 -27.36 23.14
N ALA A 149 19.65 -28.23 22.15
CA ALA A 149 20.70 -29.02 21.52
C ALA A 149 21.73 -28.15 20.80
N ILE A 150 21.27 -27.15 20.03
CA ILE A 150 22.13 -26.15 19.37
C ILE A 150 22.97 -25.40 20.42
N ALA A 151 22.36 -24.93 21.50
CA ALA A 151 23.06 -24.24 22.58
C ALA A 151 24.11 -25.12 23.29
N SER A 152 23.90 -26.44 23.30
CA SER A 152 24.84 -27.43 23.87
C SER A 152 25.86 -27.99 22.88
N GLY A 153 25.88 -27.53 21.63
CA GLY A 153 26.79 -28.01 20.58
C GLY A 153 26.55 -29.47 20.18
N ARG A 154 25.33 -29.99 20.39
CA ARG A 154 24.93 -31.35 20.03
C ARG A 154 24.25 -31.34 18.66
N ASP A 155 24.74 -32.17 17.74
CA ASP A 155 24.07 -32.43 16.47
C ASP A 155 22.75 -33.18 16.66
N PHE A 156 21.74 -32.78 15.89
CA PHE A 156 20.41 -33.35 15.94
C PHE A 156 20.34 -34.64 15.11
N LEU A 157 19.68 -35.68 15.64
CA LEU A 157 19.61 -36.98 14.98
C LEU A 157 18.69 -36.93 13.74
N ASP A 158 19.08 -37.64 12.68
CA ASP A 158 18.30 -37.71 11.43
C ASP A 158 16.88 -38.26 11.66
N GLU A 159 16.71 -39.18 12.59
CA GLU A 159 15.40 -39.75 12.94
C GLU A 159 14.45 -38.72 13.59
N GLU A 160 14.95 -37.86 14.48
CA GLU A 160 14.14 -36.83 15.13
C GLU A 160 13.70 -35.76 14.11
N SER A 161 14.59 -35.45 13.16
CA SER A 161 14.31 -34.56 12.04
C SER A 161 13.28 -35.17 11.08
N ALA A 162 13.35 -36.48 10.81
CA ALA A 162 12.38 -37.19 9.98
C ALA A 162 10.99 -37.27 10.64
N GLN A 163 10.93 -37.56 11.95
CA GLN A 163 9.68 -37.58 12.72
C GLN A 163 9.02 -36.21 12.77
N GLU A 164 9.81 -35.15 12.95
CA GLU A 164 9.32 -33.78 12.88
C GLU A 164 8.80 -33.43 11.48
N LYS A 165 9.50 -33.84 10.42
CA LYS A 165 9.04 -33.63 9.04
C LYS A 165 7.69 -34.32 8.79
N SER A 166 7.50 -35.54 9.28
CA SER A 166 6.21 -36.25 9.21
C SER A 166 5.12 -35.50 9.98
N ARG A 167 5.41 -35.07 11.22
CA ARG A 167 4.49 -34.32 12.06
C ARG A 167 4.00 -33.04 11.39
N ARG A 168 4.91 -32.30 10.74
CA ARG A 168 4.59 -31.07 10.00
C ARG A 168 3.73 -31.34 8.77
N LYS A 169 3.97 -32.45 8.07
CA LYS A 169 3.11 -32.89 6.96
C LYS A 169 1.69 -33.19 7.45
N ASP A 170 1.55 -33.82 8.60
CA ASP A 170 0.25 -34.12 9.21
C ASP A 170 -0.44 -32.84 9.70
N MET A 171 0.30 -31.91 10.31
CA MET A 171 -0.19 -30.58 10.71
C MET A 171 -0.63 -29.75 9.51
N ALA A 172 0.13 -29.76 8.41
CA ALA A 172 -0.22 -29.06 7.18
C ALA A 172 -1.48 -29.66 6.54
N THR A 173 -1.62 -30.99 6.56
CA THR A 173 -2.83 -31.69 6.09
C THR A 173 -4.05 -31.30 6.95
N LEU A 174 -3.91 -31.28 8.27
CA LEU A 174 -4.98 -30.87 9.18
C LEU A 174 -5.32 -29.39 9.05
N ASN A 175 -4.32 -28.51 8.88
CA ASN A 175 -4.55 -27.08 8.63
C ASN A 175 -5.24 -26.84 7.29
N LYS A 176 -4.84 -27.56 6.24
CA LYS A 176 -5.51 -27.55 4.93
C LYS A 176 -6.98 -27.94 5.07
N ASP A 177 -7.25 -29.04 5.78
CA ASP A 177 -8.60 -29.54 6.03
C ASP A 177 -9.47 -28.61 6.89
N LEU A 178 -8.85 -27.84 7.80
CA LEU A 178 -9.55 -26.97 8.74
C LEU A 178 -9.74 -25.55 8.22
N TYR A 179 -8.79 -25.02 7.45
CA TYR A 179 -8.66 -23.59 7.19
C TYR A 179 -8.39 -23.24 5.73
N GLY A 180 -8.23 -24.23 4.84
CA GLY A 180 -7.81 -24.00 3.45
C GLY A 180 -6.29 -23.84 3.29
N GLU A 181 -5.84 -23.87 2.04
CA GLU A 181 -4.43 -23.97 1.68
C GLU A 181 -3.77 -22.59 1.54
N ILE A 182 -2.54 -22.45 2.07
CA ILE A 182 -1.50 -21.64 1.44
C ILE A 182 -0.24 -22.51 1.47
N THR A 183 -0.14 -23.44 0.52
CA THR A 183 1.06 -24.26 0.32
C THR A 183 1.87 -23.65 -0.80
N GLY A 184 3.18 -23.56 -0.58
CA GLY A 184 4.10 -22.99 -1.56
C GLY A 184 5.55 -23.14 -1.13
N SER A 185 6.46 -22.45 -1.81
CA SER A 185 7.90 -22.67 -1.62
C SER A 185 8.40 -22.28 -0.22
N LEU A 186 7.76 -21.29 0.43
CA LEU A 186 8.21 -20.79 1.74
C LEU A 186 7.78 -21.71 2.88
N SER A 187 6.54 -22.22 2.85
CA SER A 187 6.04 -23.21 3.82
C SER A 187 6.79 -24.54 3.81
N ASN A 188 7.47 -24.88 2.70
CA ASN A 188 8.32 -26.06 2.59
C ASN A 188 9.79 -25.79 2.95
N ASN A 189 10.15 -24.54 3.23
CA ASN A 189 11.51 -24.13 3.56
C ASN A 189 11.72 -24.11 5.08
N LEU A 190 12.71 -24.88 5.55
CA LEU A 190 13.05 -25.01 6.97
C LEU A 190 13.42 -23.68 7.63
N ASP A 191 13.88 -22.69 6.85
CA ASP A 191 14.18 -21.34 7.34
C ASP A 191 12.95 -20.56 7.81
N TRP A 192 11.74 -21.02 7.51
CA TRP A 192 10.47 -20.33 7.81
C TRP A 192 9.58 -21.08 8.82
N ASP A 193 10.05 -22.21 9.35
CA ASP A 193 9.27 -23.09 10.24
C ASP A 193 8.77 -22.40 11.53
N ASP A 194 9.51 -21.41 12.04
CA ASP A 194 9.18 -20.67 13.26
C ASP A 194 8.20 -19.52 13.01
N VAL A 195 7.84 -19.23 11.74
CA VAL A 195 6.96 -18.14 11.35
C VAL A 195 5.60 -18.70 10.98
N ILE A 196 4.55 -18.26 11.70
CA ILE A 196 3.17 -18.57 11.36
C ILE A 196 2.67 -17.51 10.38
N PRO A 197 2.34 -17.84 9.11
CA PRO A 197 1.90 -16.86 8.13
C PRO A 197 0.58 -16.19 8.57
N ILE A 198 0.43 -14.91 8.22
CA ILE A 198 -0.79 -14.12 8.48
C ILE A 198 -1.49 -13.89 7.13
N PRO A 199 -2.54 -14.67 6.76
CA PRO A 199 -3.26 -14.49 5.50
C PRO A 199 -3.92 -13.12 5.39
N HIS A 200 -4.11 -12.64 4.17
CA HIS A 200 -4.99 -11.48 3.93
C HIS A 200 -6.43 -11.92 4.13
N SER A 201 -7.21 -11.16 4.90
CA SER A 201 -8.63 -11.45 5.14
C SER A 201 -9.44 -10.22 4.74
N GLU A 202 -10.33 -10.41 3.78
CA GLU A 202 -11.27 -9.39 3.31
C GLU A 202 -12.70 -9.90 3.49
N PRO A 203 -13.67 -9.01 3.82
CA PRO A 203 -15.08 -9.36 3.85
C PRO A 203 -15.57 -9.97 2.52
N ASP A 204 -16.61 -10.79 2.56
CA ASP A 204 -17.18 -11.44 1.38
C ASP A 204 -17.76 -10.44 0.36
N ASP A 205 -18.18 -9.26 0.82
CA ASP A 205 -18.70 -8.15 0.03
C ASP A 205 -17.64 -7.10 -0.35
N ALA A 206 -16.35 -7.43 -0.18
CA ALA A 206 -15.27 -6.54 -0.55
C ALA A 206 -15.28 -6.22 -2.06
N LEU A 207 -15.34 -4.93 -2.38
CA LEU A 207 -15.21 -4.45 -3.75
C LEU A 207 -13.75 -4.57 -4.23
N SER A 208 -13.56 -4.89 -5.51
CA SER A 208 -12.25 -4.99 -6.15
C SER A 208 -11.30 -6.02 -5.52
N LYS A 209 -11.84 -7.10 -4.94
CA LYS A 209 -11.08 -8.24 -4.44
C LYS A 209 -10.21 -8.83 -5.56
N ILE A 210 -8.90 -8.88 -5.31
CA ILE A 210 -7.94 -9.46 -6.25
C ILE A 210 -7.88 -10.96 -5.98
N ALA A 211 -8.09 -11.77 -7.02
CA ALA A 211 -7.79 -13.19 -6.98
C ALA A 211 -6.27 -13.38 -7.10
N TYR A 212 -5.57 -13.22 -5.97
CA TYR A 212 -4.11 -13.35 -5.92
C TYR A 212 -3.66 -14.77 -6.31
N PRO A 213 -2.59 -14.90 -7.10
CA PRO A 213 -1.87 -16.16 -7.25
C PRO A 213 -1.42 -16.71 -5.88
N ASP A 214 -1.40 -18.04 -5.74
CA ASP A 214 -1.10 -18.71 -4.48
C ASP A 214 0.30 -18.37 -3.94
N ASP A 215 1.29 -18.20 -4.84
CA ASP A 215 2.66 -17.82 -4.50
C ASP A 215 2.75 -16.38 -3.93
N TYR A 216 2.03 -15.43 -4.53
CA TYR A 216 1.93 -14.07 -4.03
C TYR A 216 1.18 -14.00 -2.70
N ALA A 217 0.09 -14.76 -2.56
CA ALA A 217 -0.67 -14.87 -1.32
C ALA A 217 0.20 -15.47 -0.19
N GLU A 218 1.00 -16.50 -0.49
CA GLU A 218 1.98 -17.09 0.43
C GLU A 218 3.01 -16.06 0.87
N ALA A 219 3.77 -15.48 -0.07
CA ALA A 219 4.85 -14.56 0.24
C ALA A 219 4.36 -13.35 1.05
N THR A 220 3.21 -12.77 0.70
CA THR A 220 2.64 -11.64 1.44
C THR A 220 2.10 -12.03 2.82
N SER A 221 1.69 -13.29 3.02
CA SER A 221 1.27 -13.77 4.33
C SER A 221 2.44 -13.94 5.31
N TYR A 222 3.58 -14.44 4.82
CA TYR A 222 4.83 -14.45 5.59
C TYR A 222 5.35 -13.02 5.81
N LEU A 223 5.23 -12.14 4.82
CA LEU A 223 5.62 -10.74 4.94
C LEU A 223 4.86 -10.06 6.08
N ARG A 224 3.53 -10.22 6.12
CA ARG A 224 2.69 -9.72 7.22
C ARG A 224 3.14 -10.27 8.59
N ALA A 225 3.49 -11.56 8.66
CA ALA A 225 3.93 -12.19 9.90
C ALA A 225 5.25 -11.60 10.42
N VAL A 226 6.28 -11.50 9.58
CA VAL A 226 7.59 -10.96 10.01
C VAL A 226 7.53 -9.47 10.30
N MET A 227 6.74 -8.72 9.54
CA MET A 227 6.49 -7.31 9.82
C MET A 227 5.78 -7.09 11.16
N ALA A 228 4.80 -7.94 11.50
CA ALA A 228 4.11 -7.87 12.79
C ALA A 228 5.03 -8.22 13.96
N ALA A 229 6.02 -9.09 13.74
CA ALA A 229 7.06 -9.44 14.70
C ALA A 229 8.25 -8.45 14.73
N ASP A 230 8.23 -7.44 13.85
CA ASP A 230 9.33 -6.50 13.61
C ASP A 230 10.69 -7.16 13.30
N GLU A 231 10.68 -8.31 12.62
CA GLU A 231 11.87 -9.11 12.41
C GLU A 231 12.76 -8.55 11.28
N CYS A 232 13.91 -7.97 11.63
CA CYS A 232 14.93 -7.60 10.65
C CYS A 232 16.02 -8.67 10.56
N SER A 233 15.96 -9.52 9.53
CA SER A 233 16.89 -10.64 9.34
C SER A 233 17.25 -10.87 7.85
N PRO A 234 18.35 -11.60 7.55
CA PRO A 234 18.70 -11.93 6.17
C PRO A 234 17.61 -12.70 5.40
N ARG A 235 16.80 -13.53 6.09
CA ARG A 235 15.65 -14.21 5.45
C ARG A 235 14.54 -13.22 5.09
N CYS A 236 14.31 -12.20 5.93
CA CYS A 236 13.36 -11.14 5.61
C CYS A 236 13.83 -10.31 4.40
N LEU A 237 15.13 -10.05 4.27
CA LEU A 237 15.67 -9.38 3.08
C LEU A 237 15.35 -10.17 1.79
N ARG A 238 15.60 -11.49 1.78
CA ARG A 238 15.25 -12.36 0.64
C ARG A 238 13.74 -12.39 0.37
N LEU A 239 12.92 -12.39 1.42
CA LEU A 239 11.46 -12.32 1.25
C LEU A 239 11.02 -11.00 0.61
N THR A 240 11.59 -9.86 1.02
CA THR A 240 11.25 -8.57 0.42
C THR A 240 11.59 -8.54 -1.07
N GLU A 241 12.74 -9.09 -1.47
CA GLU A 241 13.13 -9.22 -2.87
C GLU A 241 12.11 -10.06 -3.65
N HIS A 242 11.70 -11.21 -3.11
CA HIS A 242 10.71 -12.07 -3.74
C HIS A 242 9.33 -11.39 -3.90
N VAL A 243 8.87 -10.66 -2.89
CA VAL A 243 7.60 -9.91 -3.00
C VAL A 243 7.73 -8.75 -3.99
N ILE A 244 8.87 -8.05 -4.03
CA ILE A 244 9.14 -6.96 -4.98
C ILE A 244 9.18 -7.48 -6.42
N SER A 245 9.73 -8.67 -6.67
CA SER A 245 9.76 -9.23 -8.03
C SER A 245 8.37 -9.55 -8.57
N MET A 246 7.40 -9.85 -7.70
CA MET A 246 6.00 -10.06 -8.07
C MET A 246 5.19 -8.76 -8.12
N ASN A 247 5.42 -7.83 -7.19
CA ASN A 247 4.74 -6.54 -7.14
C ASN A 247 5.71 -5.41 -6.71
N PRO A 248 6.43 -4.81 -7.67
CA PRO A 248 7.38 -3.74 -7.38
C PRO A 248 6.70 -2.44 -6.95
N ALA A 249 5.37 -2.31 -7.07
CA ALA A 249 4.63 -1.13 -6.61
C ALA A 249 4.20 -1.21 -5.13
N HIS A 250 4.47 -2.32 -4.44
CA HIS A 250 4.08 -2.52 -3.06
C HIS A 250 4.95 -1.68 -2.09
N TYR A 251 4.59 -0.41 -1.89
CA TYR A 251 5.39 0.56 -1.12
C TYR A 251 5.76 0.10 0.31
N THR A 252 4.89 -0.64 0.99
CA THR A 252 5.16 -1.16 2.34
C THR A 252 6.38 -2.08 2.38
N VAL A 253 6.56 -2.95 1.38
CA VAL A 253 7.70 -3.88 1.36
C VAL A 253 9.02 -3.14 1.12
N TRP A 254 9.00 -2.04 0.36
CA TRP A 254 10.18 -1.19 0.14
C TRP A 254 10.63 -0.50 1.42
N LEU A 255 9.70 0.08 2.18
CA LEU A 255 10.01 0.68 3.49
C LEU A 255 10.55 -0.36 4.47
N TYR A 256 9.96 -1.56 4.47
CA TYR A 256 10.44 -2.65 5.31
C TYR A 256 11.84 -3.13 4.90
N ARG A 257 12.10 -3.26 3.59
CA ARG A 257 13.42 -3.60 3.04
C ARG A 257 14.48 -2.57 3.47
N PHE A 258 14.17 -1.28 3.34
CA PHE A 258 15.07 -0.21 3.79
C PHE A 258 15.35 -0.30 5.30
N LYS A 259 14.33 -0.54 6.12
CA LYS A 259 14.51 -0.78 7.57
C LYS A 259 15.44 -1.96 7.85
N ILE A 260 15.31 -3.06 7.11
CA ILE A 260 16.20 -4.24 7.26
C ILE A 260 17.65 -3.86 6.94
N ILE A 261 17.88 -3.15 5.84
CA ILE A 261 19.21 -2.67 5.43
C ILE A 261 19.86 -1.84 6.53
N GLN A 262 19.11 -0.90 7.11
CA GLN A 262 19.59 -0.07 8.21
C GLN A 262 19.88 -0.90 9.47
N THR A 263 18.96 -1.77 9.85
CA THR A 263 19.06 -2.56 11.10
C THR A 263 20.21 -3.56 11.05
N LEU A 264 20.44 -4.18 9.90
CA LEU A 264 21.53 -5.14 9.70
C LEU A 264 22.84 -4.48 9.24
N ASN A 265 22.84 -3.16 9.04
CA ASN A 265 23.97 -2.38 8.51
C ASN A 265 24.56 -2.99 7.21
N LEU A 266 23.67 -3.31 6.25
CA LEU A 266 24.09 -3.94 5.00
C LEU A 266 24.81 -2.93 4.08
N PRO A 267 25.76 -3.39 3.25
CA PRO A 267 26.46 -2.51 2.32
C PRO A 267 25.52 -1.89 1.29
N VAL A 268 25.33 -0.57 1.36
CA VAL A 268 24.47 0.16 0.41
C VAL A 268 24.93 0.00 -1.06
N PRO A 269 26.24 -0.05 -1.39
CA PRO A 269 26.67 -0.30 -2.77
C PRO A 269 26.15 -1.62 -3.36
N GLU A 270 26.04 -2.68 -2.55
CA GLU A 270 25.49 -3.98 -3.00
C GLU A 270 23.99 -3.88 -3.27
N GLU A 271 23.26 -3.18 -2.40
CA GLU A 271 21.82 -2.93 -2.60
C GLU A 271 21.56 -2.05 -3.84
N ILE A 272 22.40 -1.05 -4.11
CA ILE A 272 22.30 -0.22 -5.32
C ILE A 272 22.47 -1.09 -6.57
N GLU A 273 23.40 -2.05 -6.56
CA GLU A 273 23.60 -2.95 -7.69
C GLU A 273 22.41 -3.89 -7.92
N TRP A 274 21.83 -4.43 -6.85
CA TRP A 274 20.56 -5.15 -6.94
C TRP A 274 19.45 -4.26 -7.50
N LEU A 275 19.32 -3.02 -6.99
CA LEU A 275 18.30 -2.07 -7.42
C LEU A 275 18.45 -1.65 -8.90
N ASN A 276 19.68 -1.59 -9.43
CA ASN A 276 19.93 -1.34 -10.85
C ASN A 276 19.21 -2.37 -11.73
N GLN A 277 19.26 -3.66 -11.35
CA GLN A 277 18.60 -4.74 -12.08
C GLN A 277 17.07 -4.62 -11.99
N VAL A 278 16.54 -4.33 -10.80
CA VAL A 278 15.10 -4.14 -10.59
C VAL A 278 14.57 -2.95 -11.38
N ALA A 279 15.32 -1.85 -11.44
CA ALA A 279 14.97 -0.64 -12.18
C ALA A 279 14.95 -0.86 -13.70
N LEU A 280 15.92 -1.59 -14.25
CA LEU A 280 15.95 -1.93 -15.68
C LEU A 280 14.79 -2.85 -16.08
N ALA A 281 14.35 -3.73 -15.19
CA ALA A 281 13.16 -4.55 -15.40
C ALA A 281 11.84 -3.75 -15.25
N ASN A 282 11.86 -2.60 -14.56
CA ASN A 282 10.68 -1.85 -14.15
C ASN A 282 10.86 -0.34 -14.36
N LEU A 283 10.95 0.09 -15.63
CA LEU A 283 11.33 1.46 -16.00
C LEU A 283 10.47 2.58 -15.37
N LYS A 284 9.20 2.30 -15.06
CA LYS A 284 8.22 3.29 -14.56
C LYS A 284 7.63 2.88 -13.22
N ASN A 285 8.38 3.09 -12.15
CA ASN A 285 7.98 2.74 -10.80
C ASN A 285 8.49 3.77 -9.77
N TYR A 286 7.59 4.36 -8.99
CA TYR A 286 7.93 5.38 -7.99
C TYR A 286 8.80 4.83 -6.85
N GLN A 287 8.50 3.62 -6.39
CA GLN A 287 9.13 3.03 -5.21
C GLN A 287 10.61 2.77 -5.42
N ILE A 288 11.02 2.34 -6.63
CA ILE A 288 12.43 2.11 -6.97
C ILE A 288 13.24 3.41 -6.84
N TRP A 289 12.77 4.50 -7.44
CA TRP A 289 13.49 5.78 -7.39
C TRP A 289 13.48 6.40 -5.99
N HIS A 290 12.39 6.24 -5.24
CA HIS A 290 12.34 6.66 -3.85
C HIS A 290 13.28 5.85 -2.96
N HIS A 291 13.31 4.52 -3.11
CA HIS A 291 14.24 3.65 -2.39
C HIS A 291 15.69 4.00 -2.72
N ARG A 292 16.00 4.27 -3.99
CA ARG A 292 17.33 4.75 -4.40
C ARG A 292 17.71 6.05 -3.68
N GLN A 293 16.80 7.01 -3.59
CA GLN A 293 17.05 8.25 -2.86
C GLN A 293 17.31 7.99 -1.38
N LEU A 294 16.49 7.16 -0.71
CA LEU A 294 16.66 6.79 0.70
C LEU A 294 18.03 6.12 0.96
N LEU A 295 18.46 5.23 0.07
CA LEU A 295 19.77 4.59 0.15
C LEU A 295 20.90 5.62 0.07
N LEU A 296 20.83 6.56 -0.88
CA LEU A 296 21.84 7.61 -1.00
C LEU A 296 21.82 8.57 0.19
N ASP A 297 20.64 8.95 0.68
CA ASP A 297 20.51 9.82 1.85
C ASP A 297 21.07 9.17 3.12
N TYR A 298 20.91 7.85 3.26
CA TYR A 298 21.48 7.08 4.36
C TYR A 298 22.99 6.84 4.22
N TYR A 299 23.47 6.58 3.00
CA TYR A 299 24.86 6.24 2.75
C TYR A 299 25.80 7.46 2.73
N PHE A 300 25.33 8.59 2.21
CA PHE A 300 26.16 9.77 1.99
C PHE A 300 26.87 10.27 3.26
N PRO A 301 26.21 10.38 4.43
CA PRO A 301 26.89 10.79 5.67
C PRO A 301 28.05 9.88 6.08
N SER A 302 28.04 8.61 5.68
CA SER A 302 29.13 7.66 6.00
C SER A 302 30.37 7.84 5.12
N ILE A 303 30.25 8.57 4.00
CA ILE A 303 31.32 8.79 3.02
C ILE A 303 31.64 10.28 2.79
N ASP A 304 31.03 11.19 3.55
CA ASP A 304 31.12 12.65 3.34
C ASP A 304 32.57 13.19 3.36
N GLY A 305 33.48 12.50 4.06
CA GLY A 305 34.91 12.82 4.10
C GLY A 305 35.79 12.09 3.07
N ASP A 306 35.22 11.21 2.25
CA ASP A 306 35.93 10.40 1.26
C ASP A 306 35.57 10.86 -0.16
N GLU A 307 36.33 11.84 -0.66
CA GLU A 307 36.15 12.40 -2.00
C GLU A 307 36.28 11.36 -3.12
N GLU A 308 37.10 10.32 -2.94
CA GLU A 308 37.28 9.29 -3.95
C GLU A 308 36.01 8.44 -4.08
N THR A 309 35.45 8.01 -2.95
CA THR A 309 34.21 7.25 -2.90
C THR A 309 33.02 8.08 -3.39
N ILE A 310 32.92 9.36 -3.02
CA ILE A 310 31.87 10.27 -3.52
C ILE A 310 31.99 10.42 -5.05
N ARG A 311 33.20 10.61 -5.57
CA ARG A 311 33.43 10.72 -7.02
C ARG A 311 33.13 9.41 -7.75
N ALA A 312 33.45 8.27 -7.16
CA ALA A 312 33.09 6.97 -7.71
C ALA A 312 31.57 6.79 -7.78
N LEU A 313 30.87 7.10 -6.68
CA LEU A 313 29.41 7.08 -6.60
C LEU A 313 28.77 7.99 -7.67
N GLY A 314 29.23 9.24 -7.77
CA GLY A 314 28.74 10.17 -8.80
C GLY A 314 28.90 9.62 -10.22
N ARG A 315 30.03 8.96 -10.52
CA ARG A 315 30.26 8.32 -11.82
C ARG A 315 29.31 7.15 -12.07
N THR A 316 29.17 6.23 -11.11
CA THR A 316 28.32 5.04 -11.26
C THR A 316 26.85 5.42 -11.37
N GLU A 317 26.37 6.36 -10.56
CA GLU A 317 25.00 6.87 -10.62
C GLU A 317 24.73 7.58 -11.96
N THR A 318 25.65 8.42 -12.42
CA THR A 318 25.53 9.09 -13.74
C THR A 318 25.48 8.08 -14.88
N GLN A 319 26.33 7.05 -14.84
CA GLN A 319 26.33 5.98 -15.85
C GLN A 319 24.99 5.24 -15.85
N PHE A 320 24.46 4.89 -14.67
CA PHE A 320 23.18 4.22 -14.55
C PHE A 320 22.01 5.08 -15.06
N ILE A 321 21.96 6.36 -14.68
CA ILE A 321 20.98 7.33 -15.20
C ILE A 321 21.03 7.41 -16.72
N ASN A 322 22.23 7.47 -17.30
CA ASN A 322 22.39 7.52 -18.76
C ASN A 322 21.90 6.24 -19.43
N ASN A 323 22.06 5.07 -18.80
CA ASN A 323 21.48 3.82 -19.31
C ASN A 323 19.94 3.87 -19.27
N MET A 324 19.34 4.34 -18.17
CA MET A 324 17.89 4.48 -18.09
C MET A 324 17.32 5.48 -19.11
N LEU A 325 18.03 6.58 -19.37
CA LEU A 325 17.63 7.57 -20.38
C LEU A 325 17.84 7.11 -21.83
N LYS A 326 18.69 6.10 -22.07
CA LYS A 326 18.77 5.45 -23.39
C LYS A 326 17.52 4.61 -23.68
N GLU A 327 16.97 3.96 -22.66
CA GLU A 327 15.73 3.18 -22.78
C GLU A 327 14.49 4.10 -22.89
N ASP A 328 14.42 5.17 -22.09
CA ASP A 328 13.37 6.18 -22.15
C ASP A 328 13.93 7.57 -21.83
N SER A 329 14.25 8.33 -22.88
CA SER A 329 14.88 9.66 -22.78
C SER A 329 14.00 10.73 -22.13
N LYS A 330 12.73 10.42 -21.88
CA LYS A 330 11.72 11.31 -21.29
C LYS A 330 11.18 10.77 -19.96
N ASN A 331 11.82 9.76 -19.39
CA ASN A 331 11.42 9.17 -18.10
C ASN A 331 11.47 10.21 -16.97
N TYR A 332 10.31 10.59 -16.47
CA TYR A 332 10.16 11.64 -15.46
C TYR A 332 10.87 11.31 -14.14
N HIS A 333 10.83 10.05 -13.71
CA HIS A 333 11.47 9.64 -12.46
C HIS A 333 12.99 9.77 -12.54
N VAL A 334 13.57 9.36 -13.67
CA VAL A 334 15.01 9.44 -13.93
C VAL A 334 15.47 10.89 -13.92
N TRP A 335 14.74 11.79 -14.60
CA TRP A 335 15.07 13.21 -14.63
C TRP A 335 14.95 13.87 -13.25
N SER A 336 13.90 13.55 -12.49
CA SER A 336 13.74 14.03 -11.12
C SER A 336 14.88 13.55 -10.21
N PHE A 337 15.28 12.28 -10.33
CA PHE A 337 16.40 11.72 -9.58
C PHE A 337 17.74 12.34 -9.99
N ARG A 338 17.93 12.62 -11.28
CA ARG A 338 19.12 13.30 -11.79
C ARG A 338 19.29 14.71 -11.20
N GLN A 339 18.20 15.48 -11.07
CA GLN A 339 18.24 16.78 -10.38
C GLN A 339 18.57 16.64 -8.89
N TYR A 340 17.99 15.64 -8.21
CA TYR A 340 18.36 15.31 -6.83
C TYR A 340 19.85 15.00 -6.72
N LEU A 341 20.40 14.15 -7.61
CA LEU A 341 21.81 13.76 -7.59
C LEU A 341 22.74 14.96 -7.81
N VAL A 342 22.42 15.83 -8.79
CA VAL A 342 23.16 17.06 -9.05
C VAL A 342 23.21 17.94 -7.80
N THR A 343 22.08 18.10 -7.12
CA THR A 343 22.00 18.90 -5.90
C THR A 343 22.79 18.24 -4.76
N LYS A 344 22.59 16.93 -4.54
CA LYS A 344 23.19 16.16 -3.44
C LYS A 344 24.71 16.10 -3.53
N LEU A 345 25.24 15.93 -4.74
CA LEU A 345 26.68 15.77 -4.99
C LEU A 345 27.35 17.06 -5.49
N GLY A 346 26.62 18.18 -5.58
CA GLY A 346 27.16 19.45 -6.07
C GLY A 346 27.65 19.40 -7.51
N MET A 347 27.01 18.61 -8.38
CA MET A 347 27.46 18.37 -9.77
C MET A 347 27.06 19.48 -10.75
N TRP A 348 27.16 20.73 -10.33
CA TRP A 348 26.91 21.94 -11.15
C TRP A 348 28.10 22.23 -12.06
N ASN A 349 28.48 21.27 -12.91
CA ASN A 349 29.72 21.32 -13.67
C ASN A 349 29.49 21.23 -15.19
N ILE A 350 30.55 21.56 -15.94
CA ILE A 350 30.51 21.60 -17.40
C ILE A 350 30.23 20.22 -18.02
N THR A 351 30.61 19.13 -17.36
CA THR A 351 30.37 17.76 -17.84
C THR A 351 28.88 17.45 -17.86
N GLU A 352 28.16 17.82 -16.80
CA GLU A 352 26.71 17.61 -16.73
C GLU A 352 25.94 18.52 -17.70
N LEU A 353 26.38 19.77 -17.86
CA LEU A 353 25.82 20.67 -18.87
C LEU A 353 26.06 20.15 -20.30
N ALA A 354 27.26 19.64 -20.60
CA ALA A 354 27.59 19.06 -21.90
C ALA A 354 26.80 17.77 -22.17
N ALA A 355 26.65 16.89 -21.17
CA ALA A 355 25.82 15.70 -21.30
C ALA A 355 24.35 16.05 -21.59
N THR A 356 23.83 17.07 -20.92
CA THR A 356 22.47 17.58 -21.16
C THR A 356 22.34 18.18 -22.55
N GLN A 357 23.34 18.93 -22.99
CA GLN A 357 23.38 19.47 -24.34
C GLN A 357 23.36 18.36 -25.39
N ASN A 358 24.16 17.29 -25.23
CA ASN A 358 24.14 16.16 -26.17
C ASN A 358 22.74 15.53 -26.29
N LEU A 359 21.99 15.41 -25.19
CA LEU A 359 20.61 14.92 -25.24
C LEU A 359 19.66 15.85 -26.02
N ILE A 360 19.93 17.16 -26.02
CA ILE A 360 19.22 18.15 -26.86
C ILE A 360 19.69 18.06 -28.32
N GLU A 361 20.98 17.82 -28.58
CA GLU A 361 21.46 17.62 -29.96
C GLU A 361 20.85 16.35 -30.58
N ASP A 362 20.72 15.27 -29.81
CA ASP A 362 20.13 14.01 -30.24
C ASP A 362 18.62 14.13 -30.51
N ASP A 363 17.88 14.80 -29.63
CA ASP A 363 16.47 15.17 -29.83
C ASP A 363 16.22 16.62 -29.35
N VAL A 364 16.24 17.56 -30.29
CA VAL A 364 16.00 18.98 -29.99
C VAL A 364 14.60 19.23 -29.41
N ARG A 365 13.65 18.29 -29.55
CA ARG A 365 12.30 18.37 -28.98
C ARG A 365 12.19 17.67 -27.62
N ASN A 366 13.29 17.21 -27.03
CA ASN A 366 13.29 16.62 -25.69
C ASN A 366 13.13 17.70 -24.62
N ASN A 367 11.88 18.02 -24.27
CA ASN A 367 11.57 19.03 -23.26
C ASN A 367 12.16 18.72 -21.87
N SER A 368 12.36 17.44 -21.53
CA SER A 368 12.98 17.07 -20.25
C SER A 368 14.45 17.50 -20.20
N ALA A 369 15.18 17.37 -21.31
CA ALA A 369 16.56 17.85 -21.42
C ALA A 369 16.63 19.39 -21.39
N TRP A 370 15.70 20.09 -22.05
CA TRP A 370 15.56 21.55 -21.95
C TRP A 370 15.28 22.03 -20.52
N ALA A 371 14.37 21.35 -19.82
CA ALA A 371 14.05 21.65 -18.43
C ALA A 371 15.25 21.40 -17.51
N HIS A 372 15.98 20.31 -17.71
CA HIS A 372 17.20 20.03 -16.95
C HIS A 372 18.32 21.03 -17.25
N ARG A 373 18.47 21.47 -18.50
CA ARG A 373 19.41 22.55 -18.84
C ARG A 373 19.06 23.84 -18.09
N PHE A 374 17.78 24.21 -18.06
CA PHE A 374 17.32 25.39 -17.33
C PHE A 374 17.65 25.27 -15.83
N PHE A 375 17.37 24.12 -15.24
CA PHE A 375 17.73 23.80 -13.86
C PHE A 375 19.23 23.96 -13.61
N LEU A 376 20.09 23.34 -14.41
CA LEU A 376 21.55 23.39 -14.26
C LEU A 376 22.10 24.81 -14.32
N VAL A 377 21.58 25.63 -15.24
CA VAL A 377 22.12 26.98 -15.48
C VAL A 377 21.61 27.98 -14.45
N PHE A 378 20.35 27.85 -14.01
CA PHE A 378 19.69 28.86 -13.19
C PHE A 378 19.41 28.46 -11.73
N SER A 379 19.84 27.26 -11.33
CA SER A 379 19.69 26.76 -9.95
C SER A 379 21.02 26.45 -9.26
N ASP A 380 22.17 26.67 -9.93
CA ASP A 380 23.49 26.54 -9.32
C ASP A 380 23.63 27.54 -8.15
N PRO A 381 23.84 27.08 -6.89
CA PRO A 381 23.96 27.94 -5.72
C PRO A 381 25.05 29.02 -5.82
N SER A 382 26.07 28.81 -6.66
CA SER A 382 27.16 29.77 -6.88
C SER A 382 26.67 31.07 -7.54
N VAL A 383 25.65 30.98 -8.40
CA VAL A 383 25.14 32.11 -9.20
C VAL A 383 23.65 32.41 -8.98
N ALA A 384 22.88 31.47 -8.44
CA ALA A 384 21.44 31.63 -8.21
C ALA A 384 21.11 32.10 -6.80
N THR A 385 20.00 32.82 -6.65
CA THR A 385 19.42 33.20 -5.36
C THR A 385 18.58 32.04 -4.82
N PRO A 386 18.84 31.54 -3.58
CA PRO A 386 18.05 30.47 -2.98
C PRO A 386 16.57 30.81 -2.87
N ASP A 387 15.71 29.80 -3.00
CA ASP A 387 14.24 29.87 -2.84
C ASP A 387 13.50 30.83 -3.77
N LEU A 388 14.19 31.42 -4.75
CA LEU A 388 13.58 32.26 -5.75
C LEU A 388 12.84 31.38 -6.78
N PRO A 389 11.57 31.68 -7.14
CA PRO A 389 10.86 30.92 -8.17
C PRO A 389 11.65 30.83 -9.48
N ALA A 390 11.62 29.66 -10.13
CA ALA A 390 12.53 29.32 -11.23
C ALA A 390 12.59 30.38 -12.35
N THR A 391 11.45 30.94 -12.75
CA THR A 391 11.33 31.94 -13.82
C THR A 391 11.27 33.39 -13.35
N MET A 392 11.38 33.64 -12.04
CA MET A 392 11.45 35.01 -11.51
C MET A 392 12.82 35.61 -11.79
N HIS A 393 12.86 36.89 -12.18
CA HIS A 393 14.09 37.63 -12.45
C HIS A 393 15.04 37.52 -11.25
N ASP A 394 16.27 37.08 -11.54
CA ASP A 394 17.33 36.93 -10.55
C ASP A 394 18.53 37.82 -10.92
N PRO A 395 18.73 38.95 -10.24
CA PRO A 395 19.82 39.87 -10.56
C PRO A 395 21.22 39.30 -10.25
N LYS A 396 21.31 38.17 -9.52
CA LYS A 396 22.58 37.48 -9.22
C LYS A 396 23.10 36.72 -10.44
N ILE A 397 22.23 36.36 -11.38
CA ILE A 397 22.61 35.62 -12.59
C ILE A 397 23.44 36.54 -13.51
N PRO A 398 24.68 36.15 -13.89
CA PRO A 398 25.52 36.98 -14.73
C PRO A 398 24.89 37.28 -16.10
N ARG A 399 25.00 38.54 -16.54
CA ARG A 399 24.48 38.96 -17.86
C ARG A 399 25.05 38.13 -19.01
N SER A 400 26.34 37.82 -18.97
CA SER A 400 27.00 36.98 -19.97
C SER A 400 26.43 35.56 -20.03
N LEU A 401 25.93 35.03 -18.91
CA LEU A 401 25.28 33.73 -18.86
C LEU A 401 23.91 33.77 -19.55
N ILE A 402 23.14 34.83 -19.29
CA ILE A 402 21.87 35.08 -19.99
C ILE A 402 22.10 35.21 -21.49
N ASP A 403 23.07 36.02 -21.90
CA ASP A 403 23.35 36.27 -23.32
C ASP A 403 23.75 34.95 -24.03
N ARG A 404 24.60 34.13 -23.41
CA ARG A 404 24.94 32.77 -23.90
C ARG A 404 23.71 31.89 -24.09
N GLU A 405 22.80 31.86 -23.11
CA GLU A 405 21.61 30.99 -23.18
C GLU A 405 20.56 31.50 -24.16
N VAL A 406 20.46 32.83 -24.36
CA VAL A 406 19.63 33.41 -25.43
C VAL A 406 20.17 32.99 -26.80
N ASP A 407 21.47 33.09 -27.01
CA ASP A 407 22.09 32.68 -28.29
C ASP A 407 21.93 31.18 -28.55
N TYR A 408 22.12 30.35 -27.52
CA TYR A 408 21.88 28.90 -27.61
C TYR A 408 20.42 28.59 -27.98
N ALA A 409 19.45 29.25 -27.34
CA ALA A 409 18.04 29.04 -27.66
C ALA A 409 17.72 29.46 -29.10
N LYS A 410 18.24 30.61 -29.55
CA LYS A 410 18.08 31.09 -30.94
C LYS A 410 18.66 30.12 -31.95
N GLU A 411 19.85 29.58 -31.70
CA GLU A 411 20.48 28.56 -32.53
C GLU A 411 19.55 27.34 -32.70
N LYS A 412 19.02 26.80 -31.59
CA LYS A 412 18.14 25.61 -31.65
C LYS A 412 16.76 25.90 -32.24
N ILE A 413 16.23 27.10 -32.03
CA ILE A 413 15.00 27.55 -32.72
C ILE A 413 15.23 27.61 -34.23
N ALA A 414 16.37 28.12 -34.71
CA ALA A 414 16.66 28.17 -36.14
C ALA A 414 16.71 26.77 -36.78
N LEU A 415 17.19 25.76 -36.04
CA LEU A 415 17.19 24.36 -36.48
C LEU A 415 15.78 23.75 -36.53
N ALA A 416 14.92 24.06 -35.56
CA ALA A 416 13.55 23.54 -35.50
C ALA A 416 12.55 24.66 -35.11
N PRO A 417 12.14 25.51 -36.07
CA PRO A 417 11.36 26.72 -35.77
C PRO A 417 10.02 26.46 -35.07
N GLN A 418 9.39 25.31 -35.32
CA GLN A 418 8.11 24.92 -34.72
C GLN A 418 8.28 24.10 -33.41
N ASN A 419 9.49 23.98 -32.86
CA ASN A 419 9.71 23.28 -31.59
C ASN A 419 9.35 24.15 -30.39
N GLN A 420 8.25 23.85 -29.71
CA GLN A 420 7.81 24.61 -28.54
C GLN A 420 8.84 24.67 -27.40
N SER A 421 9.64 23.61 -27.20
CA SER A 421 10.54 23.51 -26.04
C SER A 421 11.60 24.62 -26.05
N SER A 422 12.19 24.91 -27.21
CA SER A 422 13.21 25.94 -27.34
C SER A 422 12.64 27.36 -27.23
N TRP A 423 11.41 27.60 -27.69
CA TRP A 423 10.70 28.87 -27.47
C TRP A 423 10.33 29.10 -26.00
N ASN A 424 9.84 28.07 -25.31
CA ASN A 424 9.57 28.12 -23.89
C ASN A 424 10.85 28.38 -23.09
N TYR A 425 11.95 27.71 -23.46
CA TYR A 425 13.26 27.95 -22.86
C TYR A 425 13.72 29.40 -23.06
N LEU A 426 13.63 29.93 -24.29
CA LEU A 426 13.97 31.32 -24.59
C LEU A 426 13.17 32.31 -23.71
N ARG A 427 11.84 32.14 -23.63
CA ARG A 427 10.99 32.96 -22.76
C ARG A 427 11.42 32.87 -21.29
N GLY A 428 11.74 31.66 -20.81
CA GLY A 428 12.24 31.44 -19.45
C GLY A 428 13.57 32.14 -19.17
N VAL A 429 14.52 32.06 -20.11
CA VAL A 429 15.84 32.73 -20.01
C VAL A 429 15.68 34.25 -19.96
N LEU A 430 14.82 34.82 -20.82
CA LEU A 430 14.54 36.25 -20.84
C LEU A 430 13.91 36.71 -19.52
N ALA A 431 12.91 35.98 -19.01
CA ALA A 431 12.27 36.27 -17.73
C ALA A 431 13.28 36.19 -16.57
N LYS A 432 14.09 35.13 -16.52
CA LYS A 432 15.12 34.94 -15.49
C LYS A 432 16.18 36.04 -15.51
N GLY A 433 16.55 36.52 -16.70
CA GLY A 433 17.51 37.61 -16.90
C GLY A 433 16.91 39.01 -16.84
N GLY A 434 15.59 39.16 -16.59
CA GLY A 434 14.90 40.45 -16.58
C GLY A 434 15.04 41.19 -17.90
N ARG A 435 15.10 40.45 -19.02
CA ARG A 435 15.24 40.99 -20.37
C ARG A 435 13.86 41.21 -20.97
N ASP A 436 13.71 42.37 -21.61
CA ASP A 436 12.50 42.70 -22.36
C ASP A 436 12.35 41.79 -23.58
N LEU A 437 11.11 41.45 -23.95
CA LEU A 437 10.86 40.56 -25.10
C LEU A 437 11.21 41.25 -26.42
N SER A 438 11.23 42.59 -26.47
CA SER A 438 11.68 43.34 -27.65
C SER A 438 13.12 42.99 -28.06
N ASN A 439 13.96 42.50 -27.15
CA ASN A 439 15.32 42.02 -27.45
C ASN A 439 15.36 40.84 -28.45
N VAL A 440 14.23 40.15 -28.64
CA VAL A 440 14.11 39.03 -29.59
C VAL A 440 13.09 39.31 -30.70
N ARG A 441 12.70 40.57 -30.89
CA ARG A 441 11.74 41.00 -31.91
C ARG A 441 12.20 40.61 -33.31
N ASP A 442 13.33 41.15 -33.77
CA ASP A 442 13.83 40.93 -35.14
C ASP A 442 14.04 39.43 -35.43
N PHE A 443 14.54 38.70 -34.43
CA PHE A 443 14.69 37.25 -34.52
C PHE A 443 13.34 36.55 -34.72
N SER A 444 12.32 36.93 -33.96
CA SER A 444 10.98 36.33 -34.05
C SER A 444 10.25 36.71 -35.34
N GLU A 445 10.38 37.96 -35.78
CA GLU A 445 9.85 38.44 -37.06
C GLU A 445 10.45 37.68 -38.25
N SER A 446 11.70 37.21 -38.16
CA SER A 446 12.36 36.45 -39.25
C SER A 446 11.68 35.12 -39.62
N PHE A 447 10.78 34.60 -38.77
CA PHE A 447 10.03 33.37 -39.01
C PHE A 447 8.67 33.62 -39.69
N ILE A 448 8.32 34.88 -39.97
CA ILE A 448 7.02 35.27 -40.51
C ILE A 448 7.23 36.16 -41.73
N SER A 449 6.42 35.99 -42.76
CA SER A 449 6.44 36.80 -43.97
C SER A 449 5.02 37.03 -44.47
N ASN A 450 4.72 38.28 -44.86
CA ASN A 450 3.42 38.71 -45.39
C ASN A 450 2.22 38.31 -44.51
N LEU A 451 2.32 38.47 -43.19
CA LEU A 451 1.26 38.11 -42.25
C LEU A 451 -0.07 38.80 -42.62
N GLY A 452 -1.14 38.02 -42.74
CA GLY A 452 -2.47 38.51 -43.13
C GLY A 452 -2.70 38.72 -44.64
N ALA A 453 -1.70 38.49 -45.50
CA ALA A 453 -1.86 38.54 -46.95
C ALA A 453 -2.06 37.13 -47.55
N ASP A 454 -2.43 37.06 -48.84
CA ASP A 454 -2.57 35.78 -49.56
C ASP A 454 -1.24 35.01 -49.63
N SER A 455 -0.10 35.71 -49.64
CA SER A 455 1.26 35.16 -49.66
C SER A 455 1.86 34.95 -48.26
N GLU A 456 1.03 34.82 -47.23
CA GLU A 456 1.44 34.59 -45.84
C GLU A 456 2.20 33.28 -45.66
N ASP A 457 3.43 33.39 -45.14
CA ASP A 457 4.29 32.28 -44.74
C ASP A 457 4.68 32.42 -43.27
N VAL A 458 4.35 31.43 -42.45
CA VAL A 458 4.69 31.38 -41.03
C VAL A 458 5.41 30.07 -40.76
N LYS A 459 6.70 30.17 -40.48
CA LYS A 459 7.57 29.03 -40.15
C LYS A 459 7.42 28.59 -38.69
N SER A 460 6.91 29.48 -37.83
CA SER A 460 6.70 29.20 -36.42
C SER A 460 5.46 29.90 -35.86
N SER A 461 4.47 29.12 -35.42
CA SER A 461 3.34 29.68 -34.66
C SER A 461 3.74 30.12 -33.24
N HIS A 462 4.85 29.60 -32.71
CA HIS A 462 5.41 30.05 -31.43
C HIS A 462 6.08 31.43 -31.55
N ALA A 463 6.66 31.75 -32.71
CA ALA A 463 7.12 33.11 -32.99
C ALA A 463 5.96 34.09 -33.03
N LEU A 464 4.81 33.71 -33.64
CA LEU A 464 3.60 34.54 -33.62
C LEU A 464 3.12 34.81 -32.19
N ASP A 465 3.02 33.78 -31.36
CA ASP A 465 2.63 33.90 -29.96
C ASP A 465 3.57 34.83 -29.17
N LEU A 466 4.89 34.71 -29.37
CA LEU A 466 5.86 35.63 -28.75
C LEU A 466 5.69 37.07 -29.23
N LEU A 467 5.45 37.26 -30.53
CA LEU A 467 5.28 38.60 -31.11
C LEU A 467 4.02 39.32 -30.62
N VAL A 468 2.99 38.60 -30.17
CA VAL A 468 1.83 39.22 -29.51
C VAL A 468 2.29 40.07 -28.33
N ASP A 469 3.10 39.49 -27.44
CA ASP A 469 3.59 40.19 -26.25
C ASP A 469 4.58 41.32 -26.63
N VAL A 470 5.44 41.09 -27.63
CA VAL A 470 6.39 42.11 -28.13
C VAL A 470 5.67 43.32 -28.72
N TYR A 471 4.67 43.10 -29.59
CA TYR A 471 3.90 44.19 -30.20
C TYR A 471 3.04 44.90 -29.16
N HIS A 472 2.46 44.17 -28.21
CA HIS A 472 1.73 44.77 -27.11
C HIS A 472 2.62 45.70 -26.26
N GLN A 473 3.81 45.23 -25.85
CA GLN A 473 4.78 46.05 -25.10
C GLN A 473 5.25 47.29 -25.88
N ALA A 474 5.34 47.19 -27.21
CA ALA A 474 5.66 48.30 -28.09
C ALA A 474 4.48 49.25 -28.38
N GLY A 475 3.28 48.96 -27.88
CA GLY A 475 2.05 49.73 -28.15
C GLY A 475 1.41 49.49 -29.52
N ASP A 476 1.91 48.52 -30.30
CA ASP A 476 1.39 48.16 -31.62
C ASP A 476 0.24 47.12 -31.49
N ILE A 477 -0.84 47.54 -30.85
CA ILE A 477 -1.98 46.65 -30.52
C ILE A 477 -2.58 46.03 -31.78
N SER A 478 -2.64 46.77 -32.89
CA SER A 478 -3.18 46.28 -34.15
C SER A 478 -2.40 45.08 -34.69
N LYS A 479 -1.06 45.10 -34.61
CA LYS A 479 -0.25 43.93 -34.99
C LYS A 479 -0.36 42.78 -33.98
N ALA A 480 -0.45 43.08 -32.68
CA ALA A 480 -0.65 42.05 -31.67
C ALA A 480 -1.97 41.28 -31.90
N VAL A 481 -3.06 41.99 -32.16
CA VAL A 481 -4.37 41.40 -32.51
C VAL A 481 -4.30 40.64 -33.83
N LEU A 482 -3.61 41.17 -34.85
CA LEU A 482 -3.41 40.44 -36.10
C LEU A 482 -2.69 39.11 -35.86
N CYS A 483 -1.62 39.07 -35.07
CA CYS A 483 -0.93 37.82 -34.72
C CYS A 483 -1.88 36.80 -34.07
N LEU A 484 -2.68 37.22 -33.08
CA LEU A 484 -3.68 36.36 -32.44
C LEU A 484 -4.72 35.86 -33.46
N GLN A 485 -5.19 36.74 -34.34
CA GLN A 485 -6.15 36.40 -35.38
C GLN A 485 -5.63 35.30 -36.29
N ARG A 486 -4.38 35.45 -36.75
CA ARG A 486 -3.75 34.44 -37.60
C ARG A 486 -3.51 33.12 -36.87
N LEU A 487 -3.26 33.15 -35.56
CA LEU A 487 -3.19 31.95 -34.74
C LEU A 487 -4.53 31.20 -34.72
N TRP A 488 -5.65 31.85 -34.40
CA TRP A 488 -6.92 31.12 -34.34
C TRP A 488 -7.53 30.76 -35.69
N GLU A 489 -7.29 31.55 -36.74
CA GLU A 489 -7.87 31.29 -38.07
C GLU A 489 -7.12 30.23 -38.86
N LYS A 490 -5.80 30.12 -38.68
CA LYS A 490 -4.96 29.31 -39.58
C LYS A 490 -3.87 28.51 -38.89
N TRP A 491 -3.05 29.14 -38.03
CA TRP A 491 -1.78 28.52 -37.60
C TRP A 491 -1.88 27.69 -36.34
N ASP A 492 -2.94 27.85 -35.55
CA ASP A 492 -3.20 27.11 -34.32
C ASP A 492 -4.70 27.12 -33.93
N PRO A 493 -5.60 26.67 -34.82
CA PRO A 493 -7.05 26.75 -34.61
C PRO A 493 -7.54 25.89 -33.43
N VAL A 494 -6.78 24.89 -33.00
CA VAL A 494 -7.13 24.05 -31.84
C VAL A 494 -7.25 24.85 -30.54
N ARG A 495 -6.55 25.99 -30.43
CA ARG A 495 -6.61 26.92 -29.29
C ARG A 495 -7.40 28.19 -29.61
N GLU A 496 -8.31 28.16 -30.58
CA GLU A 496 -9.12 29.32 -30.99
C GLU A 496 -9.74 30.08 -29.82
N GLY A 497 -10.39 29.37 -28.88
CA GLY A 497 -11.00 30.00 -27.71
C GLY A 497 -9.99 30.74 -26.83
N TYR A 498 -8.78 30.20 -26.67
CA TYR A 498 -7.71 30.84 -25.91
C TYR A 498 -7.19 32.10 -26.61
N TRP A 499 -6.99 32.07 -27.92
CA TRP A 499 -6.51 33.23 -28.67
C TRP A 499 -7.53 34.35 -28.76
N LYS A 500 -8.82 34.02 -28.90
CA LYS A 500 -9.90 35.02 -28.84
C LYS A 500 -9.99 35.67 -27.46
N TYR A 501 -9.84 34.88 -26.39
CA TYR A 501 -9.75 35.42 -25.03
C TYR A 501 -8.55 36.35 -24.86
N ARG A 502 -7.36 35.95 -25.32
CA ARG A 502 -6.17 36.80 -25.30
C ARG A 502 -6.38 38.11 -26.09
N ALA A 503 -7.13 38.06 -27.19
CA ALA A 503 -7.43 39.24 -27.98
C ALA A 503 -8.36 40.21 -27.24
N SER A 504 -9.38 39.71 -26.52
CA SER A 504 -10.25 40.57 -25.72
C SER A 504 -9.51 41.27 -24.59
N GLU A 505 -8.51 40.63 -23.97
CA GLU A 505 -7.67 41.29 -22.94
C GLU A 505 -6.88 42.49 -23.49
N LEU A 506 -6.41 42.41 -24.75
CA LEU A 506 -5.72 43.52 -25.41
C LEU A 506 -6.65 44.69 -25.77
N GLU A 507 -7.93 44.41 -26.02
CA GLU A 507 -8.94 45.40 -26.33
C GLU A 507 -9.48 46.10 -25.08
N GLU A 508 -9.63 45.38 -23.97
CA GLU A 508 -10.02 45.96 -22.67
C GLU A 508 -8.97 46.95 -22.15
N THR A 509 -7.69 46.75 -22.47
CA THR A 509 -6.60 47.68 -22.09
C THR A 509 -6.65 49.01 -22.87
N LYS A 510 -7.50 49.13 -23.91
CA LYS A 510 -7.74 50.38 -24.65
C LYS A 510 -8.87 51.24 -24.05
N ALA A 511 -9.70 50.70 -23.16
CA ALA A 511 -10.82 51.39 -22.51
C ALA A 511 -10.41 51.95 -21.15
#